data_AF-A0A1I5M323-F1
#
_entry.id   AF-A0A1I5M323-F1
#
_cell.length_a   1.000
_cell.length_b   1.000
_cell.length_c   1.000
_cell.angle_alpha   90.00
_cell.angle_beta   90.00
_cell.angle_gamma   90.00
#
_symmetry.space_group_name_H-M   'P 1'
#
loop_
_entity.id
_entity.type
_entity.pdbx_description
1 polymer ?
#
loop_
_entity_poly.entity_id
_entity_poly.type
_entity_poly.pdbx_seq_one_letter_code
_entity_poly.pdbx_strand_id
1 'polypeptide(L)' 'MENAQRELLSVLLGHLFSCGLISKNTYSESMDVVHALIDVPELFRYPVRLTGEASAYEYTRNTE' A
#
# COMPACT_ATOMS: atom_id res chain seq x y z
N MET A 1 -11.96 -8.48 4.64
CA MET A 1 -10.84 -7.97 3.80
C MET A 1 -9.85 -7.15 4.64
N GLU A 2 -10.19 -6.72 5.86
CA GLU A 2 -9.28 -5.92 6.70
C GLU A 2 -8.01 -6.66 7.16
N ASN A 3 -8.03 -8.00 7.24
CA ASN A 3 -6.90 -8.74 7.80
C ASN A 3 -5.64 -8.71 6.92
N ALA A 4 -5.78 -8.82 5.59
CA ALA A 4 -4.64 -8.85 4.67
C ALA A 4 -3.89 -7.50 4.61
N GLN A 5 -4.61 -6.39 4.79
CA GLN A 5 -4.02 -5.05 4.80
C GLN A 5 -3.25 -4.77 6.09
N ARG A 6 -3.81 -5.22 7.21
CA ARG A 6 -3.13 -5.17 8.50
C ARG A 6 -1.83 -5.97 8.48
N GLU A 7 -1.84 -7.16 7.88
CA GLU A 7 -0.62 -7.94 7.66
C GLU A 7 0.39 -7.21 6.79
N LEU A 8 -0.04 -6.65 5.65
CA LEU A 8 0.83 -5.90 4.76
C LEU A 8 1.54 -4.74 5.48
N LEU A 9 0.78 -3.94 6.23
CA LEU A 9 1.33 -2.81 6.99
C LEU A 9 2.31 -3.28 8.07
N SER A 10 1.98 -4.38 8.76
CA SER A 10 2.86 -4.97 9.78
C SER A 10 4.19 -5.44 9.19
N VAL A 11 4.15 -6.07 8.01
CA VAL A 11 5.34 -6.52 7.28
C VAL A 11 6.19 -5.33 6.81
N LEU A 12 5.56 -4.29 6.26
CA LEU A 12 6.26 -3.08 5.80
C LEU A 12 6.93 -2.34 6.95
N LEU A 13 6.22 -2.15 8.07
CA LEU A 13 6.78 -1.54 9.28
C LEU A 13 7.94 -2.35 9.85
N GLY A 14 7.82 -3.69 9.86
CA GLY A 14 8.90 -4.58 10.27
C GLY A 14 10.14 -4.43 9.39
N HIS A 15 9.95 -4.34 8.08
CA HIS A 15 11.04 -4.13 7.14
C HIS A 15 11.73 -2.77 7.35
N LEU A 16 10.95 -1.68 7.45
CA LEU A 16 11.47 -0.33 7.72
C LEU A 16 12.30 -0.29 9.01
N PHE A 17 11.81 -0.94 10.07
CA PHE A 17 12.54 -1.04 11.34
C PHE A 17 13.84 -1.84 11.19
N SER A 18 13.80 -2.98 10.49
CA SER A 18 15.00 -3.81 10.23
C SER A 18 16.07 -3.08 9.42
N CYS A 19 15.66 -2.17 8.52
CA CYS A 19 16.57 -1.31 7.77
C CYS A 19 17.09 -0.12 8.59
N GLY A 20 16.66 0.06 9.85
CA GLY A 20 17.02 1.20 10.68
C GLY A 20 16.42 2.53 10.23
N LEU A 21 15.41 2.51 9.35
CA LEU A 21 14.78 3.71 8.80
C LEU A 21 13.83 4.38 9.79
N ILE A 22 13.32 3.61 10.76
CA ILE A 22 12.48 4.10 11.84
C ILE A 22 13.01 3.64 13.19
N SER A 23 12.79 4.46 14.21
CA SER A 23 13.18 4.12 15.58
C SER A 23 12.28 3.03 16.16
N LYS A 24 12.73 2.37 17.22
CA LYS A 24 11.92 1.40 17.98
C LYS A 24 10.64 2.03 18.53
N ASN A 25 10.70 3.29 18.97
CA ASN A 25 9.54 4.02 19.46
C ASN A 25 8.49 4.20 18.35
N THR A 26 8.94 4.71 17.21
CA THR A 26 8.10 4.93 16.02
C THR A 26 7.49 3.61 15.53
N TYR A 27 8.27 2.52 15.53
CA TYR A 27 7.75 1.19 15.17
C TYR A 27 6.64 0.73 16.12
N SER A 28 6.85 0.84 17.44
CA SER A 28 5.85 0.43 18.43
C SER A 28 4.55 1.22 18.31
N GLU A 29 4.63 2.56 18.28
CA GLU A 29 3.45 3.42 18.14
C GLU A 29 2.70 3.16 16.82
N SER A 30 3.42 2.92 15.72
CA SER A 30 2.82 2.61 14.43
C SER A 30 2.11 1.25 14.45
N MET A 31 2.68 0.26 15.13
CA MET A 31 2.06 -1.06 15.29
C MET A 31 0.77 -1.00 16.11
N ASP A 32 0.73 -0.19 17.18
CA ASP A 32 -0.47 0.04 17.97
C ASP A 32 -1.60 0.65 17.13
N VAL A 33 -1.26 1.60 16.25
CA VAL A 33 -2.22 2.18 15.30
C VAL A 33 -2.72 1.15 14.30
N VAL A 34 -1.83 0.34 13.70
CA VAL A 34 -2.21 -0.76 12.80
C VAL A 34 -3.13 -1.75 13.50
N HIS A 35 -2.93 -1.98 14.80
CA HIS A 35 -3.75 -2.88 15.61
C HIS A 35 -5.11 -2.30 15.99
N ALA A 36 -5.19 -0.98 16.19
CA ALA A 36 -6.43 -0.25 16.45
C ALA A 36 -7.22 0.07 15.18
N LEU A 37 -6.63 -0.10 13.99
CA LEU A 37 -7.25 0.23 12.72
C LEU A 37 -8.45 -0.68 12.44
N ILE A 38 -9.66 -0.17 12.65
CA ILE A 38 -10.93 -0.85 12.34
C ILE A 38 -11.25 -0.74 10.85
N ASP A 39 -10.87 0.39 10.22
CA ASP A 39 -11.06 0.62 8.78
C ASP A 39 -9.74 1.11 8.17
N VAL A 40 -9.24 0.36 7.20
CA VAL A 40 -7.95 0.63 6.55
C VAL A 40 -8.16 1.70 5.47
N PRO A 41 -7.25 2.69 5.34
CA PRO A 41 -7.32 3.70 4.28
C PRO A 41 -7.51 3.06 2.90
N GLU A 42 -8.37 3.66 2.08
CA GLU A 42 -8.75 3.14 0.76
C GLU A 42 -7.54 2.90 -0.15
N LEU A 43 -6.46 3.67 0.06
CA LEU A 43 -5.16 3.52 -0.58
C LEU A 43 -4.59 2.09 -0.45
N PHE A 44 -4.68 1.46 0.72
CA PHE A 44 -4.20 0.10 0.93
C PHE A 44 -5.22 -0.96 0.51
N ARG A 45 -6.48 -0.55 0.35
CA ARG A 45 -7.55 -1.42 -0.12
C ARG A 45 -7.50 -1.63 -1.64
N TYR A 46 -6.97 -0.65 -2.37
CA TYR A 46 -6.70 -0.73 -3.79
C TYR A 46 -5.37 -0.04 -4.12
N PRO A 47 -4.23 -0.68 -3.85
CA PRO A 47 -2.89 -0.06 -4.01
C PRO A 47 -2.59 0.39 -5.44
N VAL A 48 -3.34 -0.12 -6.43
CA VAL A 48 -3.38 0.39 -7.79
C VAL A 48 -4.85 0.42 -8.23
N ARG A 49 -5.56 1.51 -7.96
CA ARG A 49 -6.58 1.91 -8.94
C ARG A 49 -5.80 2.55 -10.06
N LEU A 50 -5.67 1.84 -11.18
CA LEU A 50 -5.38 2.47 -12.46
C LEU A 50 -6.45 3.56 -12.60
N THR A 51 -6.08 4.81 -12.29
CA THR A 51 -6.88 5.96 -12.66
C THR A 51 -6.99 5.84 -14.17
N GLY A 52 -8.15 5.39 -14.64
CA GLY A 52 -8.37 5.10 -16.05
C GLY A 52 -8.25 6.41 -16.82
N GLU A 53 -7.07 6.67 -17.39
CA GLU A 53 -6.82 7.49 -18.58
C GLU A 53 -5.32 7.71 -18.75
N ALA A 54 -4.66 6.72 -19.34
CA ALA A 54 -3.48 6.92 -20.18
C ALA A 54 -3.25 5.74 -21.15
N SER A 55 -4.30 5.05 -21.59
CA SER A 55 -4.22 4.24 -22.81
C SER A 55 -4.65 5.08 -24.03
N ALA A 56 -4.16 6.32 -24.10
CA ALA A 56 -4.21 7.11 -25.32
C ALA A 56 -3.05 6.67 -26.22
N TYR A 57 -3.15 5.47 -26.79
CA TYR A 57 -2.49 5.12 -28.05
C TYR A 57 -3.31 3.97 -28.64
N GLU A 58 -4.42 4.35 -29.27
CA GLU A 58 -4.93 3.58 -30.40
C GLU A 58 -3.76 3.40 -31.36
N TYR A 59 -3.20 2.19 -31.40
CA TYR A 59 -2.39 1.76 -32.52
C TYR A 59 -3.35 1.62 -33.70
N THR A 60 -3.56 2.71 -34.44
CA THR A 60 -4.09 2.61 -35.80
C THR A 60 -3.09 1.79 -36.59
N ARG A 61 -3.39 0.49 -36.69
CA ARG A 61 -2.76 -0.42 -37.64
C ARG A 61 -3.06 0.16 -39.01
N ASN A 62 -2.07 0.80 -39.62
CA ASN A 62 -2.10 1.13 -41.03
C ASN A 62 -2.10 -0.21 -41.78
N THR A 63 -3.28 -0.70 -42.14
CA THR A 63 -3.42 -1.71 -43.19
C THR A 63 -3.39 -0.98 -44.52
N GLU A 64 -2.29 -1.23 -45.24
CA GLU A 64 -2.09 -1.28 -46.70
C GLU A 64 -2.91 -0.34 -47.61
#